data_AF-A0A968F623-F1
#
_entry.id   AF-A0A968F623-F1
#
_cell.length_a   1.000
_cell.length_b   1.000
_cell.length_c   1.000
_cell.angle_alpha   90.00
_cell.angle_beta   90.00
_cell.angle_gamma   90.00
#
_symmetry.space_group_name_H-M   'P 1'
#
loop_
_entity.id
_entity.type
_entity.pdbx_description
1 polymer ?
#
loop_
_entity_poly.entity_id
_entity_poly.type
_entity_poly.pdbx_seq_one_letter_code
_entity_poly.pdbx_strand_id
1 'polypeptide(L)'
;MVSKITVHRPAEVISFEHQGILKGGKEDFEDEEAQKWMGFTETYRVKETNGKSRLSIEQDITEEYMDQFKKMWKEALDKVKEISESRN
;
A
#
# COMPACT_ATOMS: atom_id res chain seq x y z
N MET A 1 0.42 6.76 -8.93
CA MET A 1 0.64 5.38 -9.39
C MET A 1 -0.67 4.84 -9.94
N VAL A 2 -0.60 4.07 -11.03
CA VAL A 2 -1.74 3.34 -11.59
C VAL A 2 -1.64 1.92 -11.09
N SER A 3 -2.62 1.50 -10.29
CA SER A 3 -2.64 0.18 -9.65
C SER A 3 -3.96 -0.53 -9.90
N LYS A 4 -3.88 -1.84 -10.05
CA LYS A 4 -5.04 -2.72 -10.21
C LYS A 4 -5.28 -3.49 -8.92
N ILE A 5 -6.53 -3.56 -8.49
CA ILE A 5 -6.92 -4.40 -7.34
C ILE A 5 -6.87 -5.86 -7.79
N THR A 6 -5.98 -6.66 -7.23
CA THR A 6 -5.84 -8.10 -7.51
C THR A 6 -6.62 -8.95 -6.52
N VAL A 7 -6.74 -8.49 -5.27
CA VAL A 7 -7.51 -9.15 -4.22
C VAL A 7 -8.35 -8.10 -3.49
N HIS A 8 -9.63 -8.40 -3.29
CA HIS A 8 -10.51 -7.58 -2.46
C HIS A 8 -11.43 -8.49 -1.64
N ARG A 9 -11.17 -8.54 -0.33
CA ARG A 9 -12.02 -9.17 0.67
C ARG A 9 -12.31 -8.15 1.76
N PRO A 10 -13.56 -7.71 1.90
CA PRO A 10 -13.95 -6.70 2.87
C PRO A 10 -13.48 -7.09 4.28
N ALA A 11 -12.90 -6.14 5.01
CA ALA A 11 -12.41 -6.31 6.39
C ALA A 11 -11.35 -7.41 6.62
N GLU A 12 -10.80 -8.02 5.56
CA GLU A 12 -9.77 -9.07 5.69
C GLU A 12 -8.51 -8.76 4.91
N VAL A 13 -8.61 -8.53 3.60
CA VAL A 13 -7.44 -8.33 2.74
C VAL A 13 -7.79 -7.53 1.50
N ILE A 14 -6.93 -6.58 1.17
CA ILE A 14 -6.92 -5.91 -0.12
C ILE A 14 -5.51 -5.91 -0.68
N SER A 15 -5.35 -6.26 -1.94
CA SER A 15 -4.07 -6.31 -2.62
C SER A 15 -4.15 -5.54 -3.93
N PHE A 16 -3.12 -4.76 -4.18
CA PHE A 16 -2.94 -3.93 -5.35
C PHE A 16 -1.67 -4.37 -6.06
N GLU A 17 -1.72 -4.36 -7.38
CA GLU A 17 -0.57 -4.56 -8.24
C GLU A 17 -0.33 -3.25 -9.00
N HIS A 18 0.88 -2.72 -8.88
CA HIS A 18 1.31 -1.53 -9.59
C HIS A 18 1.58 -1.89 -11.05
N GLN A 19 0.89 -1.21 -11.96
CA GLN A 19 1.02 -1.47 -13.41
C GLN A 19 1.72 -0.33 -14.13
N GLY A 20 1.64 0.90 -13.61
CA GLY A 20 2.33 2.04 -14.19
C GLY A 20 2.26 3.30 -13.33
N ILE A 21 2.63 4.42 -13.94
CA ILE A 21 2.60 5.75 -13.32
C ILE A 21 1.63 6.67 -14.05
N LEU A 22 1.09 7.65 -13.32
CA LEU A 22 0.24 8.67 -13.92
C LEU A 22 1.08 9.93 -14.06
N LYS A 23 1.37 10.35 -15.29
CA LYS A 23 2.22 11.50 -15.60
C LYS A 23 1.43 12.50 -16.44
N GLY A 24 1.24 13.71 -15.92
CA GLY A 24 0.47 14.76 -16.61
C GLY A 24 -0.99 14.40 -16.91
N GLY A 25 -1.59 13.48 -16.15
CA GLY A 25 -2.97 13.01 -16.38
C GLY A 25 -3.10 11.90 -17.41
N LYS A 26 -1.99 11.41 -17.97
CA LYS A 26 -1.95 10.23 -18.83
C LYS A 26 -1.33 9.06 -18.07
N GLU A 27 -1.92 7.88 -18.25
CA GLU A 27 -1.39 6.64 -17.71
C GLU A 27 -0.24 6.18 -18.60
N ASP A 28 0.96 6.17 -18.04
CA ASP A 28 2.18 5.73 -18.70
C ASP A 28 2.64 4.42 -18.07
N PHE A 29 2.60 3.37 -18.88
CA PHE A 29 2.99 2.00 -18.52
C PHE A 29 4.38 1.63 -19.06
N GLU A 30 4.91 2.42 -20.00
CA GLU A 30 6.17 2.15 -20.72
C GLU A 30 7.35 3.00 -20.25
N ASP A 31 7.11 4.01 -19.41
CA ASP A 31 8.17 4.86 -18.86
C ASP A 31 9.14 4.03 -17.98
N GLU A 32 10.42 4.36 -17.95
CA GLU A 32 11.41 3.63 -17.15
C GLU A 32 11.03 3.59 -15.66
N GLU A 33 10.41 4.67 -15.16
CA GLU A 33 9.85 4.68 -13.81
C GLU A 33 8.66 3.72 -13.69
N ALA A 34 7.79 3.65 -14.70
CA ALA A 34 6.68 2.68 -14.72
C ALA A 34 7.19 1.24 -14.64
N GLN A 35 8.22 0.89 -15.41
CA GLN A 35 8.81 -0.45 -15.40
C GLN A 35 9.44 -0.82 -14.06
N LYS A 36 10.01 0.14 -13.32
CA LYS A 36 10.56 -0.11 -11.98
C LYS A 36 9.49 -0.54 -10.97
N TRP A 37 8.28 -0.02 -11.12
CA TRP A 37 7.14 -0.35 -10.24
C TRP A 37 6.24 -1.43 -10.84
N MET A 38 6.40 -1.77 -12.13
CA MET A 38 5.56 -2.74 -12.82
C MET A 38 5.71 -4.13 -12.17
N GLY A 39 4.59 -4.68 -11.70
CA GLY A 39 4.56 -5.96 -11.00
C GLY A 39 4.85 -5.89 -9.50
N PHE A 40 5.11 -4.69 -8.96
CA PHE A 40 5.21 -4.52 -7.51
C PHE A 40 3.82 -4.67 -6.89
N THR A 41 3.76 -5.30 -5.73
CA THR A 41 2.50 -5.52 -5.03
C THR A 41 2.43 -4.74 -3.73
N GLU A 42 1.23 -4.29 -3.39
CA GLU A 42 0.91 -3.65 -2.13
C GLU A 42 -0.31 -4.36 -1.53
N THR A 43 -0.11 -5.06 -0.42
CA THR A 43 -1.12 -5.89 0.23
C THR A 43 -1.34 -5.45 1.65
N TYR A 44 -2.60 -5.18 1.99
CA TYR A 44 -3.06 -4.83 3.32
C TYR A 44 -3.89 -5.98 3.85
N ARG A 45 -3.55 -6.46 5.04
CA ARG A 45 -4.27 -7.53 5.72
C ARG A 45 -4.73 -7.05 7.08
N VAL A 46 -6.00 -7.20 7.35
CA VAL A 46 -6.60 -6.96 8.66
C VAL A 46 -6.95 -8.31 9.25
N LYS A 47 -6.48 -8.55 10.47
CA LYS A 47 -6.88 -9.72 11.27
C LYS A 47 -7.29 -9.27 12.64
N GLU A 48 -8.36 -9.87 13.15
CA GLU A 48 -8.69 -9.76 14.56
C GLU A 48 -7.70 -10.60 15.38
N THR A 49 -7.19 -10.05 16.47
CA THR A 49 -6.31 -10.74 17.41
C THR A 49 -6.60 -10.23 18.81
N ASN A 50 -7.08 -11.11 19.69
CA ASN A 50 -7.40 -10.78 21.09
C ASN A 50 -8.35 -9.57 21.25
N GLY A 51 -9.40 -9.50 20.44
CA GLY A 51 -10.38 -8.40 20.48
C GLY A 51 -9.84 -7.05 19.95
N LYS A 52 -8.69 -7.05 19.28
CA LYS A 52 -8.11 -5.88 18.60
C LYS A 52 -7.90 -6.18 17.12
N SER A 53 -7.98 -5.16 16.28
CA SER A 53 -7.66 -5.27 14.86
C SER A 53 -6.15 -5.08 14.65
N ARG A 54 -5.50 -6.08 14.06
CA ARG A 54 -4.12 -6.00 13.58
C ARG A 54 -4.13 -5.75 12.08
N LEU A 55 -3.70 -4.55 11.68
CA LEU A 55 -3.39 -4.22 10.29
C LEU A 55 -1.93 -4.59 10.01
N SER A 56 -1.68 -5.28 8.91
CA SER A 56 -0.35 -5.61 8.40
C SER A 56 -0.26 -5.20 6.94
N ILE A 57 0.85 -4.58 6.56
CA ILE A 57 1.07 -4.01 5.24
C ILE A 57 2.32 -4.68 4.68
N GLU A 58 2.20 -5.23 3.49
CA GLU A 58 3.26 -5.86 2.72
C GLU A 58 3.36 -5.13 1.40
N GLN A 59 4.45 -4.42 1.14
CA GLN A 59 4.64 -3.69 -0.10
C GLN A 59 6.02 -3.97 -0.67
N ASP A 60 6.09 -4.30 -1.95
CA ASP A 60 7.34 -4.34 -2.70
C ASP A 60 7.86 -2.92 -2.90
N ILE A 61 9.12 -2.70 -2.53
CA ILE A 61 9.81 -1.41 -2.66
C ILE A 61 11.24 -1.67 -3.13
N THR A 62 11.76 -0.80 -3.98
CA THR A 62 13.19 -0.84 -4.31
C THR A 62 14.01 -0.40 -3.10
N GLU A 63 15.23 -0.91 -2.98
CA GLU A 63 16.13 -0.62 -1.85
C GLU A 63 16.37 0.89 -1.67
N GLU A 64 16.42 1.63 -2.78
CA GLU A 64 16.60 3.09 -2.81
C GLU A 64 15.53 3.84 -1.99
N TYR A 65 14.30 3.33 -1.97
CA TYR A 65 13.17 3.94 -1.27
C TYR A 65 12.87 3.26 0.08
N MET A 66 13.59 2.19 0.44
CA MET A 66 13.28 1.37 1.62
C MET A 66 13.26 2.18 2.92
N ASP A 67 14.27 3.01 3.17
CA ASP A 67 14.37 3.81 4.39
C ASP A 67 13.28 4.89 4.47
N GLN A 68 13.00 5.54 3.34
CA GLN A 68 11.94 6.56 3.26
C GLN A 68 10.57 5.95 3.51
N PHE A 69 10.25 4.82 2.86
CA PHE A 69 8.99 4.13 3.05
C PHE A 69 8.84 3.56 4.45
N LYS A 70 9.90 3.03 5.08
CA LYS A 70 9.84 2.58 6.48
C LYS A 70 9.41 3.70 7.42
N LYS A 71 9.97 4.90 7.25
CA LYS A 71 9.60 6.07 8.06
C LYS A 71 8.17 6.53 7.76
N MET A 72 7.82 6.63 6.48
CA MET A 72 6.48 7.02 6.04
C MET A 72 5.40 6.06 6.55
N TRP A 73 5.62 4.75 6.42
CA TRP A 73 4.69 3.73 6.90
C TRP A 73 4.52 3.76 8.41
N LYS A 74 5.60 4.03 9.16
CA LYS A 74 5.51 4.21 10.61
C LYS A 74 4.57 5.37 10.97
N GLU A 75 4.72 6.53 10.32
CA GLU A 75 3.86 7.70 10.55
C GLU A 75 2.42 7.46 10.05
N ALA A 76 2.25 6.77 8.93
CA ALA A 76 0.94 6.45 8.37
C ALA A 76 0.17 5.48 9.28
N LEU A 77 0.80 4.40 9.76
CA LEU A 77 0.18 3.43 10.66
C LEU A 77 -0.23 4.05 11.99
N ASP A 78 0.58 4.98 12.51
CA ASP A 78 0.25 5.73 13.73
C ASP A 78 -1.02 6.56 13.55
N LYS A 79 -1.13 7.29 12.43
CA LYS A 79 -2.35 8.03 12.07
C LYS A 79 -3.56 7.13 11.84
N VAL A 80 -3.39 5.99 11.15
CA VAL A 80 -4.47 5.02 10.94
C VAL A 80 -5.00 4.52 12.28
N LYS A 81 -4.10 4.22 13.20
CA LYS A 81 -4.46 3.82 14.57
C LYS A 81 -5.20 4.95 15.28
N GLU A 82 -4.68 6.18 15.25
CA GLU A 82 -5.33 7.35 15.85
C GLU A 82 -6.76 7.55 15.32
N ILE A 83 -6.97 7.49 14.00
CA ILE A 83 -8.30 7.65 13.39
C ILE A 83 -9.24 6.49 13.75
N SER A 84 -8.72 5.27 13.82
CA SER A 84 -9.51 4.08 14.14
C SER A 84 -9.94 4.05 15.61
N GLU A 85 -9.11 4.59 16.51
CA GLU A 85 -9.36 4.61 17.96
C GLU A 85 -10.01 5.93 18.43
N SER A 86 -9.86 7.05 17.71
CA SER A 86 -10.42 8.36 18.09
C SER A 86 -11.89 8.56 17.74
N ARG A 87 -12.50 7.67 16.94
CA ARG A 87 -13.96 7.65 16.77
C ARG A 87 -14.59 6.93 17.97
N ASN A 88 -14.73 7.65 19.08
CA ASN A 88 -15.56 7.27 20.22
C ASN A 88 -16.36 8.48 20.69
#